data_AF-A0A817E780-F1
#
_entry.id   AF-A0A817E780-F1
#
_cell.length_a   1.000
_cell.length_b   1.000
_cell.length_c   1.000
_cell.angle_alpha   90.00
_cell.angle_beta   90.00
_cell.angle_gamma   90.00
#
_symmetry.space_group_name_H-M   'P 1'
#
loop_
_entity.id
_entity.type
_entity.pdbx_description
1 polymer ?
#
loop_
_entity_poly.entity_id
_entity_poly.type
_entity_poly.pdbx_seq_one_letter_code
_entity_poly.pdbx_strand_id
1 'polypeptide(L)'
;MTSKIIETSKNPIHQEEDLNKLKQILMKSDYPKQIVEKHIMNTIKTGNTKLDKQQNNKNKTPNYTITLPYVPGIDVLKRKLEKLNIKIYFSYPNKIQTTCTNIIKPKSKSNIYQINCNCGATYNGETKVGLKKCITQHNI
;
A
#
# COMPACT_ATOMS: atom_id res chain seq x y z
N MET A 1 24.69 10.51 13.82
CA MET A 1 24.55 11.08 12.47
C MET A 1 24.72 9.94 11.46
N THR A 2 23.63 9.44 10.88
CA THR A 2 23.69 8.42 9.83
C THR A 2 23.74 9.14 8.49
N SER A 3 24.89 9.10 7.83
CA SER A 3 25.10 9.62 6.47
C SER A 3 24.03 9.08 5.55
N LYS A 4 23.43 9.96 4.73
CA LYS A 4 22.42 9.60 3.74
C LYS A 4 22.91 8.42 2.89
N ILE A 5 22.00 7.47 2.68
CA ILE A 5 22.15 6.30 1.82
C ILE A 5 22.76 6.76 0.50
N ILE A 6 23.87 6.12 0.14
CA ILE A 6 24.72 6.33 -1.05
C ILE A 6 23.82 6.58 -2.26
N GLU A 7 24.02 7.70 -2.94
CA GLU A 7 23.42 7.96 -4.25
C GLU A 7 23.90 6.86 -5.22
N THR A 8 23.07 5.85 -5.47
CA THR A 8 23.43 4.75 -6.36
C THR A 8 23.34 5.21 -7.81
N SER A 9 24.43 5.07 -8.56
CA SER A 9 24.48 5.44 -9.97
C SER A 9 23.68 4.48 -10.86
N LYS A 10 23.06 4.99 -11.93
CA LYS A 10 22.36 4.18 -12.94
C LYS A 10 23.28 3.67 -14.06
N ASN A 11 24.53 4.12 -14.11
CA ASN A 11 25.48 3.75 -15.15
C ASN A 11 26.12 2.39 -14.81
N PRO A 12 26.18 1.42 -15.74
CA PRO A 12 26.69 0.06 -15.47
C PRO A 12 28.11 0.02 -14.87
N ILE A 13 29.00 0.94 -15.29
CA ILE A 13 30.38 1.00 -14.78
C ILE A 13 30.40 1.40 -13.29
N HIS A 14 29.60 2.41 -12.94
CA HIS A 14 29.52 2.91 -11.57
C HIS A 14 28.74 1.98 -10.63
N GLN A 15 27.89 1.11 -11.17
CA GLN A 15 27.15 0.11 -10.36
C GLN A 15 28.06 -0.96 -9.77
N GLU A 16 29.08 -1.38 -10.52
CA GLU A 16 30.06 -2.35 -10.00
C GLU A 16 30.93 -1.72 -8.90
N GLU A 17 31.33 -0.46 -9.08
CA GLU A 17 32.04 0.32 -8.08
C GLU A 17 31.20 0.50 -6.80
N ASP A 18 29.91 0.83 -6.94
CA ASP A 18 28.99 1.02 -5.82
C ASP A 18 28.71 -0.30 -5.09
N LEU A 19 28.60 -1.42 -5.81
CA LEU A 19 28.46 -2.75 -5.23
C LEU A 19 29.70 -3.11 -4.40
N ASN A 20 30.90 -2.80 -4.92
CA ASN A 20 32.16 -3.03 -4.21
C ASN A 20 32.26 -2.17 -2.94
N LYS A 21 31.87 -0.89 -3.01
CA LYS A 21 31.78 -0.01 -1.82
C LYS A 21 30.82 -0.59 -0.78
N LEU A 22 29.64 -1.04 -1.19
CA LEU A 22 28.65 -1.62 -0.30
C LEU A 22 29.16 -2.91 0.36
N LYS A 23 29.82 -3.78 -0.41
CA LYS A 23 30.46 -5.00 0.12
C LYS A 23 31.48 -4.63 1.21
N GLN A 24 32.33 -3.64 0.97
CA GLN A 24 33.33 -3.19 1.95
C GLN A 24 32.70 -2.60 3.21
N ILE A 25 31.61 -1.83 3.09
CA ILE A 25 30.88 -1.29 4.25
C ILE A 25 30.32 -2.43 5.10
N LEU A 26 29.65 -3.40 4.47
CA LEU A 26 29.08 -4.54 5.18
C LEU A 26 30.16 -5.39 5.88
N MET A 27 31.30 -5.61 5.22
CA MET A 27 32.43 -6.31 5.82
C MET A 27 33.06 -5.55 6.99
N LYS A 28 33.12 -4.22 6.93
CA LYS A 28 33.56 -3.36 8.05
C LYS A 28 32.58 -3.34 9.22
N SER A 29 31.31 -3.63 8.99
CA SER A 29 30.27 -3.76 10.01
C SER A 29 30.13 -5.20 10.55
N ASP A 30 31.17 -6.03 10.41
CA ASP A 30 31.24 -7.42 10.87
C ASP A 30 30.12 -8.34 10.35
N TYR A 31 29.56 -8.04 9.17
CA TYR A 31 28.64 -8.98 8.53
C TYR A 31 29.39 -10.20 7.98
N PRO A 32 28.87 -11.43 8.16
CA PRO A 32 29.49 -12.63 7.62
C PRO A 32 29.61 -12.60 6.09
N LYS A 33 30.84 -12.78 5.59
CA LYS A 33 31.15 -12.72 4.14
C LYS A 33 30.27 -13.66 3.30
N GLN A 34 30.03 -14.87 3.82
CA GLN A 34 29.22 -15.90 3.17
C GLN A 34 27.78 -15.42 2.93
N ILE A 35 27.19 -14.65 3.85
CA ILE A 35 25.83 -14.14 3.74
C ILE A 35 25.77 -13.06 2.65
N VAL A 36 26.72 -12.12 2.67
CA VAL A 36 26.79 -11.03 1.70
C VAL A 36 26.94 -11.57 0.28
N GLU A 37 27.88 -12.50 0.06
CA GLU A 37 28.11 -13.09 -1.27
C GLU A 37 26.93 -13.93 -1.75
N LYS A 38 26.31 -14.71 -0.86
CA LYS A 38 25.09 -15.45 -1.17
C LYS A 38 23.96 -14.52 -1.61
N HIS A 39 23.77 -13.39 -0.94
CA HIS A 39 22.76 -12.42 -1.30
C HIS A 39 23.02 -11.76 -2.66
N ILE A 40 24.27 -11.39 -2.96
CA ILE A 40 24.66 -10.84 -4.27
C ILE A 40 24.35 -11.86 -5.38
N MET A 41 24.81 -13.10 -5.21
CA MET A 41 24.63 -14.17 -6.21
C MET A 41 23.15 -14.51 -6.44
N ASN A 42 22.36 -14.58 -5.38
CA ASN A 42 20.92 -14.82 -5.51
C ASN A 42 20.24 -13.67 -6.27
N THR A 43 20.62 -12.43 -6.01
CA THR A 43 20.04 -11.26 -6.68
C THR A 43 20.32 -11.27 -8.17
N ILE A 44 21.57 -11.55 -8.59
CA ILE A 44 21.95 -11.66 -10.00
C ILE A 44 21.16 -12.78 -10.70
N LYS A 45 21.10 -13.97 -10.09
CA LYS A 45 20.35 -15.11 -10.63
C LYS A 45 18.86 -14.76 -10.84
N THR A 46 18.24 -14.12 -9.85
CA THR A 46 16.82 -13.78 -9.90
C THR A 46 16.51 -12.72 -10.95
N GLY A 47 17.43 -11.79 -11.22
CA GLY A 47 17.32 -10.78 -12.28
C GLY A 47 17.30 -11.43 -13.66
N ASN A 48 18.23 -12.34 -13.93
CA ASN A 48 18.33 -13.03 -15.22
C ASN A 48 17.09 -13.89 -15.50
N THR A 49 16.59 -14.64 -14.50
CA THR A 49 15.37 -15.45 -14.66
C THR A 49 14.11 -14.61 -14.92
N LYS A 50 14.05 -13.35 -14.45
CA LYS A 50 12.91 -12.45 -14.70
C LYS A 50 12.89 -11.93 -16.13
N LEU A 51 14.05 -11.68 -16.75
CA LEU A 51 14.15 -11.25 -18.14
C LEU A 51 13.68 -12.36 -19.11
N ASP A 52 14.10 -13.61 -18.87
CA ASP A 52 13.69 -14.76 -19.69
C ASP A 52 12.18 -15.09 -19.57
N LYS A 53 11.59 -14.88 -18.40
CA LYS A 53 10.14 -15.07 -18.18
C LYS A 53 9.27 -13.98 -18.79
N GLN A 54 9.79 -12.76 -18.98
CA GLN A 54 9.05 -11.67 -19.61
C GLN A 54 8.94 -11.84 -21.12
N GLN A 55 9.94 -12.44 -21.78
CA GLN A 55 9.88 -12.69 -23.22
C GLN A 55 8.90 -13.83 -23.57
N ASN A 56 8.81 -14.88 -22.73
CA ASN A 56 7.92 -16.02 -23.00
C ASN A 56 6.42 -15.79 -22.66
N ASN A 57 6.08 -14.78 -21.86
CA ASN A 57 4.69 -14.52 -21.42
C ASN A 57 3.93 -13.47 -22.25
N LYS A 58 4.56 -12.81 -23.23
CA LYS A 58 3.88 -11.78 -24.04
C LYS A 58 2.77 -12.33 -24.95
N ASN A 59 2.69 -13.64 -25.15
CA ASN A 59 1.76 -14.26 -26.13
C ASN A 59 0.55 -14.99 -25.52
N LYS A 60 0.24 -14.79 -24.23
CA LYS A 60 -0.97 -15.37 -23.61
C LYS A 60 -1.78 -14.30 -22.89
N THR A 61 -2.24 -13.30 -23.62
CA THR A 61 -3.38 -12.50 -23.16
C THR A 61 -4.64 -13.36 -23.27
N PRO A 62 -5.43 -13.49 -22.19
CA PRO A 62 -6.71 -14.17 -22.27
C PRO A 62 -7.64 -13.38 -23.17
N ASN A 63 -8.34 -14.06 -24.08
CA ASN A 63 -9.27 -13.42 -25.01
C ASN A 63 -10.50 -12.86 -24.29
N TYR A 64 -10.90 -13.49 -23.18
CA TYR A 64 -12.07 -13.10 -22.41
C TYR A 64 -11.82 -13.21 -20.91
N THR A 65 -12.48 -12.34 -20.15
CA THR A 65 -12.43 -12.33 -18.68
C THR A 65 -13.85 -12.41 -18.12
N ILE A 66 -14.07 -13.32 -17.17
CA ILE A 66 -15.37 -13.54 -16.53
C ILE A 66 -15.20 -13.43 -15.01
N THR A 67 -16.14 -12.79 -14.34
CA THR A 67 -16.20 -12.77 -12.86
C THR A 67 -17.41 -13.56 -12.39
N LEU A 68 -17.19 -14.55 -11.53
CA LEU A 68 -18.24 -15.43 -11.00
C LEU A 68 -18.24 -15.41 -9.46
N PRO A 69 -19.38 -15.58 -8.78
CA PRO A 69 -19.37 -15.81 -7.34
C PRO A 69 -18.66 -17.13 -7.01
N TYR A 70 -17.85 -17.15 -5.96
CA TYR A 70 -17.20 -18.37 -5.50
C TYR A 70 -18.23 -19.33 -4.89
N VAL A 71 -18.22 -20.58 -5.34
CA VAL A 71 -19.00 -21.70 -4.79
C VAL A 71 -18.06 -22.91 -4.66
N PRO A 72 -18.14 -23.71 -3.58
CA PRO A 72 -17.31 -24.91 -3.46
C PRO A 72 -17.41 -25.82 -4.70
N GLY A 73 -16.27 -26.22 -5.25
CA GLY A 73 -16.19 -27.07 -6.45
C GLY A 73 -16.12 -26.34 -7.79
N ILE A 74 -16.24 -25.00 -7.82
CA ILE A 74 -16.16 -24.19 -9.04
C ILE A 74 -14.75 -24.18 -9.67
N ASP A 75 -13.74 -24.66 -8.95
CA ASP A 75 -12.36 -24.78 -9.43
C ASP A 75 -12.23 -25.70 -10.66
N VAL A 76 -13.11 -26.71 -10.78
CA VAL A 76 -13.15 -27.58 -11.97
C VAL A 76 -13.54 -26.78 -13.22
N LEU A 77 -14.48 -25.84 -13.07
CA LEU A 77 -14.91 -24.97 -14.15
C LEU A 77 -13.78 -24.02 -14.58
N LYS A 78 -13.05 -23.46 -13.61
CA LYS A 78 -11.84 -22.65 -13.87
C LYS A 78 -10.83 -23.41 -14.72
N ARG A 79 -10.50 -24.65 -14.35
CA ARG A 79 -9.56 -25.49 -15.11
C ARG A 79 -10.02 -25.79 -16.53
N LYS A 80 -11.33 -25.87 -16.79
CA LYS A 80 -11.88 -26.07 -18.14
C LYS A 80 -11.84 -24.79 -18.96
N LEU A 81 -12.20 -23.65 -18.39
CA LEU A 81 -12.27 -22.36 -19.09
C LEU A 81 -10.88 -21.75 -19.36
N GLU A 82 -9.89 -21.99 -18.48
CA GLU A 82 -8.51 -21.57 -18.73
C GLU A 82 -7.90 -22.25 -19.96
N LYS A 83 -8.32 -23.50 -20.29
CA LYS A 83 -7.92 -24.18 -21.53
C LYS A 83 -8.47 -23.50 -22.79
N LEU A 84 -9.58 -22.78 -22.66
CA LEU A 84 -10.21 -22.00 -23.74
C LEU A 84 -9.69 -20.55 -23.77
N ASN A 85 -8.59 -20.25 -23.07
CA ASN A 85 -8.01 -18.92 -22.95
C ASN A 85 -8.98 -17.88 -22.34
N ILE A 86 -9.87 -18.33 -21.45
CA ILE A 86 -10.80 -17.50 -20.69
C ILE A 86 -10.30 -17.40 -19.25
N LYS A 87 -10.07 -16.18 -18.78
CA LYS A 87 -9.64 -15.92 -17.40
C LYS A 87 -10.85 -15.75 -16.49
N ILE A 88 -10.93 -16.56 -15.44
CA ILE A 88 -11.98 -16.43 -14.42
C ILE A 88 -11.42 -15.75 -13.17
N TYR A 89 -12.17 -14.79 -12.65
CA TYR A 89 -12.02 -14.27 -11.30
C TYR A 89 -13.21 -14.67 -10.44
N PHE A 90 -12.95 -14.95 -9.17
CA PHE A 90 -14.00 -15.28 -8.22
C PHE A 90 -14.29 -14.11 -7.28
N SER A 91 -15.56 -13.73 -7.18
CA SER A 91 -16.07 -12.78 -6.19
C SER A 91 -16.56 -13.53 -4.97
N TYR A 92 -16.14 -13.09 -3.78
CA TYR A 92 -16.64 -13.62 -2.51
C TYR A 92 -17.75 -12.71 -1.99
N PRO A 93 -18.99 -13.21 -1.84
CA PRO A 93 -20.10 -12.40 -1.36
C PRO A 93 -19.92 -11.96 0.10
N ASN A 94 -19.31 -12.80 0.94
CA ASN A 94 -19.12 -12.54 2.36
C ASN A 94 -17.66 -12.22 2.67
N LYS A 95 -17.28 -10.93 2.55
CA LYS A 95 -15.92 -10.49 2.92
C LYS A 95 -15.88 -10.20 4.41
N ILE A 96 -14.74 -10.45 5.07
CA ILE A 96 -14.55 -10.11 6.49
C ILE A 96 -14.87 -8.62 6.74
N GLN A 97 -14.53 -7.75 5.79
CA GLN A 97 -14.83 -6.32 5.85
C GLN A 97 -16.33 -5.99 5.93
N THR A 98 -17.22 -6.82 5.36
CA THR A 98 -18.68 -6.61 5.48
C THR A 98 -19.22 -7.10 6.83
N THR A 99 -18.51 -8.00 7.51
CA THR A 99 -18.93 -8.56 8.81
C THR A 99 -18.31 -7.81 10.00
N CYS A 100 -17.08 -7.32 9.85
CA CYS A 100 -16.29 -6.72 10.93
C CYS A 100 -16.32 -5.18 10.94
N THR A 101 -17.10 -4.53 10.08
CA THR A 101 -17.31 -3.09 10.15
C THR A 101 -18.31 -2.75 11.27
N ASN A 102 -17.85 -2.90 12.52
CA ASN A 102 -18.33 -2.01 13.57
C ASN A 102 -17.87 -0.61 13.17
N ILE A 103 -18.72 0.13 12.47
CA ILE A 103 -18.51 1.55 12.20
C ILE A 103 -18.44 2.21 13.58
N ILE A 104 -17.23 2.43 14.08
CA ILE A 104 -16.98 3.28 15.24
C ILE A 104 -17.49 4.65 14.79
N LYS A 105 -18.75 4.94 15.08
CA LYS A 105 -19.33 6.25 14.79
C LYS A 105 -18.44 7.26 15.51
N PRO A 106 -17.78 8.18 14.79
CA PRO A 106 -16.95 9.17 15.45
C PRO A 106 -17.85 9.89 16.46
N LYS A 107 -17.40 9.97 17.73
CA LYS A 107 -18.11 10.73 18.76
C LYS A 107 -18.40 12.12 18.19
N SER A 108 -19.65 12.59 18.34
CA SER A 108 -20.04 13.92 17.88
C SER A 108 -19.08 14.95 18.48
N LYS A 109 -18.28 15.62 17.66
CA LYS A 109 -17.34 16.65 18.12
C LYS A 109 -18.17 17.84 18.59
N SER A 110 -18.32 17.94 19.92
CA SER A 110 -18.85 19.16 20.52
C SER A 110 -17.75 20.21 20.54
N ASN A 111 -18.07 21.43 20.11
CA ASN A 111 -17.13 22.54 20.12
C ASN A 111 -17.57 23.56 21.17
N ILE A 112 -16.61 24.05 21.95
CA ILE A 112 -16.83 25.14 22.90
C ILE A 112 -16.51 26.45 22.18
N TYR A 113 -17.32 27.49 22.40
CA TYR A 113 -17.13 28.81 21.82
C TYR A 113 -17.36 29.93 22.83
N GLN A 114 -16.75 31.08 22.56
CA GLN A 114 -16.82 32.27 23.39
C GLN A 114 -17.32 33.45 22.56
N ILE A 115 -18.28 34.21 23.09
CA ILE A 115 -18.78 35.46 22.51
C ILE A 115 -18.53 36.59 23.50
N ASN A 116 -17.84 37.62 23.05
CA ASN A 116 -17.63 38.83 23.84
C ASN A 116 -18.77 39.81 23.57
N CYS A 117 -19.42 40.28 24.63
CA CYS A 117 -20.48 41.27 24.54
C CYS A 117 -19.90 42.68 24.62
N ASN A 118 -20.58 43.66 24.00
CA ASN A 118 -20.19 45.07 24.01
C ASN A 118 -20.15 45.66 25.43
N CYS A 119 -20.86 45.07 26.40
CA CYS A 119 -20.84 45.47 27.81
C CYS A 119 -19.64 44.92 28.60
N GLY A 120 -18.70 44.22 27.95
CA GLY A 120 -17.54 43.61 28.59
C GLY A 120 -17.78 42.23 29.20
N ALA A 121 -19.04 41.75 29.20
CA ALA A 121 -19.37 40.40 29.62
C ALA A 121 -18.97 39.36 28.55
N THR A 122 -18.69 38.14 28.98
CA THR A 122 -18.28 37.02 28.10
C THR A 122 -19.25 35.85 28.24
N TYR A 123 -19.78 35.37 27.12
CA TYR A 123 -20.65 34.18 27.06
C TYR A 123 -19.88 32.97 26.53
N ASN A 124 -19.86 31.88 27.30
CA ASN A 124 -19.24 30.61 26.90
C ASN A 124 -20.34 29.57 26.67
N GLY A 125 -20.33 28.92 25.50
CA GLY A 125 -21.33 27.92 25.12
C GLY A 125 -20.73 26.69 24.45
N GLU A 126 -21.46 25.59 24.47
CA GLU A 126 -21.12 24.34 23.78
C GLU A 126 -22.08 24.12 22.60
N THR A 127 -21.57 23.68 21.45
CA THR A 127 -22.40 23.38 20.28
C THR A 127 -22.05 22.07 19.59
N LYS A 128 -23.10 21.30 19.26
CA LYS A 128 -23.05 20.07 18.46
C LYS A 128 -23.37 20.30 16.98
N VAL A 129 -23.93 21.46 16.63
CA VAL A 129 -24.43 21.79 15.28
C VAL A 129 -23.42 22.55 14.42
N GLY A 130 -22.24 22.85 14.97
CA GLY A 130 -21.13 23.54 14.32
C GLY A 130 -21.10 25.04 14.60
N LEU A 131 -19.89 25.61 14.75
CA LEU A 131 -19.66 26.99 15.17
C LEU A 131 -20.35 28.04 14.30
N LYS A 132 -20.33 27.85 12.97
CA LYS A 132 -20.91 28.81 12.01
C LYS A 132 -22.40 29.03 12.24
N LYS A 133 -23.17 27.94 12.33
CA LYS A 133 -24.63 28.01 12.59
C LYS A 133 -24.92 28.62 13.95
N CYS A 134 -24.13 28.26 14.96
CA CYS A 134 -24.28 28.78 16.30
C CYS A 134 -24.05 30.30 16.36
N ILE A 135 -22.98 30.81 15.76
CA ILE A 135 -22.66 32.25 15.73
C ILE A 135 -23.75 33.03 15.00
N THR A 136 -24.29 32.50 13.89
CA THR A 136 -25.40 33.15 13.17
C THR A 136 -26.66 33.30 14.04
N GLN A 137 -26.95 32.35 14.93
CA GLN A 137 -28.10 32.44 15.84
C GLN A 137 -27.94 33.51 16.93
N HIS A 138 -26.71 33.84 17.30
CA HIS A 138 -26.41 34.89 18.29
C HIS A 138 -26.32 36.30 17.69
N ASN A 139 -26.23 36.41 16.35
CA ASN A 139 -26.18 37.67 15.61
C ASN A 139 -27.55 38.11 15.06
N ILE A 140 -28.65 37.59 15.62
CA ILE A 140 -30.03 38.03 15.35
C ILE A 140 -30.35 39.21 16.25
#